data_AF-A0A821MPU1-F1
#
_entry.id   AF-A0A821MPU1-F1
#
_cell.length_a   1.000
_cell.length_b   1.000
_cell.length_c   1.000
_cell.angle_alpha   90.00
_cell.angle_beta   90.00
_cell.angle_gamma   90.00
#
_symmetry.space_group_name_H-M   'P 1'
#
loop_
_entity.id
_entity.type
_entity.pdbx_description
1 polymer ?
#
loop_
_entity_poly.entity_id
_entity_poly.type
_entity_poly.pdbx_seq_one_letter_code
_entity_poly.pdbx_strand_id
1 'polypeptide(L)'
;GTYIPPALRQKLNSTDDNSTIEIKRRLQGQLNRLSEKNLSSILIEIETFYRLQSRASINSCLYQLYHDSLLSSISLVGESLLSEHALLACLLHANI
;
A
#
# COMPACT_ATOMS: atom_id res chain seq x y z
N GLY A 1 23.57 -25.30 -0.75
CA GLY A 1 22.86 -24.25 0.01
C GLY A 1 22.96 -24.58 1.48
N THR A 2 23.45 -23.66 2.30
CA THR A 2 23.73 -23.87 3.73
C THR A 2 22.44 -23.78 4.55
N TYR A 3 22.22 -24.74 5.45
CA TYR A 3 21.03 -24.81 6.30
C TYR A 3 20.95 -23.63 7.27
N ILE A 4 19.80 -22.93 7.30
CA ILE A 4 19.51 -21.86 8.25
C ILE A 4 18.65 -22.42 9.41
N PRO A 5 19.06 -22.25 10.68
CA PRO A 5 18.32 -22.72 11.85
C PRO A 5 16.93 -22.06 12.02
N PRO A 6 15.94 -22.78 12.59
CA PRO A 6 14.55 -22.34 12.66
C PRO A 6 14.36 -21.03 13.43
N ALA A 7 15.10 -20.81 14.53
CA ALA A 7 15.04 -19.57 15.30
C ALA A 7 15.53 -18.33 14.51
N LEU A 8 16.52 -18.52 13.63
CA LEU A 8 17.00 -17.47 12.74
C LEU A 8 16.02 -17.21 11.60
N ARG A 9 15.35 -18.25 11.08
CA ARG A 9 14.24 -18.08 10.12
C ARG A 9 13.07 -17.30 10.74
N GLN A 10 12.71 -17.62 11.98
CA GLN A 10 11.63 -16.93 12.69
C GLN A 10 11.97 -15.44 12.93
N LYS A 11 13.22 -15.13 13.30
CA LYS A 11 13.69 -13.74 13.44
C LYS A 11 13.71 -12.96 12.12
N LEU A 12 14.14 -13.58 11.02
CA LEU A 12 14.09 -12.96 9.69
C LEU A 12 12.64 -12.65 9.30
N ASN A 13 11.76 -13.65 9.35
CA ASN A 13 10.35 -13.48 8.99
C ASN A 13 9.67 -12.43 9.88
N SER A 14 9.89 -12.45 11.19
CA SER A 14 9.26 -11.48 12.10
C SER A 14 9.76 -10.04 11.92
N THR A 15 10.99 -9.83 11.45
CA THR A 15 11.49 -8.48 11.15
C THR A 15 10.87 -7.93 9.87
N ASP A 16 10.77 -8.77 8.84
CA ASP A 16 10.13 -8.42 7.57
C ASP A 16 8.61 -8.19 7.74
N ASP A 17 7.95 -8.99 8.59
CA ASP A 17 6.53 -8.85 8.91
C ASP A 17 6.22 -7.52 9.61
N ASN A 18 7.03 -7.12 10.60
CA ASN A 18 6.84 -5.83 11.29
C ASN A 18 7.00 -4.64 10.33
N SER A 19 8.00 -4.66 9.45
CA SER A 19 8.20 -3.61 8.45
C SER A 19 7.02 -3.50 7.47
N THR A 20 6.45 -4.64 7.09
CA THR A 20 5.32 -4.71 6.16
C THR A 20 4.03 -4.21 6.82
N ILE A 21 3.80 -4.52 8.10
CA ILE A 21 2.66 -4.01 8.87
C ILE A 21 2.73 -2.48 9.00
N GLU A 22 3.91 -1.94 9.29
CA GLU A 22 4.10 -0.48 9.37
C GLU A 22 3.83 0.21 8.04
N ILE A 23 4.35 -0.33 6.94
CA ILE A 23 4.11 0.21 5.59
C ILE A 23 2.62 0.15 5.25
N LYS A 24 1.95 -0.97 5.53
CA LYS A 24 0.50 -1.10 5.31
C LYS A 24 -0.29 -0.02 6.06
N ARG A 25 0.06 0.23 7.33
CA ARG A 25 -0.57 1.30 8.13
C ARG A 25 -0.32 2.69 7.55
N ARG A 26 0.88 2.96 7.04
CA ARG A 26 1.21 4.24 6.38
C ARG A 26 0.45 4.40 5.06
N LEU A 27 0.43 3.38 4.21
CA LEU A 27 -0.33 3.36 2.96
C LEU A 27 -1.82 3.60 3.21
N GLN A 28 -2.41 2.94 4.21
CA GLN A 28 -3.79 3.16 4.61
C GLN A 28 -4.03 4.62 5.03
N GLY A 29 -3.10 5.19 5.80
CA GLY A 29 -3.14 6.60 6.17
C GLY A 29 -3.18 7.53 4.95
N GLN A 30 -2.36 7.26 3.92
CA GLN A 30 -2.35 8.06 2.70
C GLN A 30 -3.65 7.93 1.90
N LEU A 31 -4.15 6.71 1.71
CA LEU A 31 -5.40 6.48 0.98
C LEU A 31 -6.61 7.11 1.67
N ASN A 32 -6.69 7.04 3.01
CA ASN A 32 -7.79 7.65 3.76
C ASN A 32 -7.80 9.19 3.70
N ARG A 33 -6.67 9.80 3.31
CA ARG A 33 -6.48 11.25 3.18
C ARG A 33 -6.57 11.70 1.73
N LEU A 34 -6.72 10.78 0.79
CA LEU A 34 -6.66 11.07 -0.63
C LEU A 34 -7.75 12.05 -1.02
N SER A 35 -7.33 13.11 -1.70
CA SER A 35 -8.17 14.14 -2.29
C SER A 35 -7.44 14.73 -3.50
N GLU A 36 -8.17 15.43 -4.38
CA GLU A 36 -7.56 16.11 -5.53
C GLU A 36 -6.37 17.02 -5.14
N LYS A 37 -6.46 17.72 -4.01
CA LYS A 37 -5.45 18.71 -3.57
C LYS A 37 -4.12 18.11 -3.16
N ASN A 38 -4.12 16.86 -2.67
CA ASN A 38 -2.93 16.22 -2.11
C ASN A 38 -2.49 14.97 -2.90
N LEU A 39 -3.15 14.67 -4.02
CA LEU A 39 -2.87 13.52 -4.87
C LEU A 39 -1.40 13.42 -5.28
N SER A 40 -0.81 14.53 -5.75
CA SER A 40 0.58 14.55 -6.21
C SER A 40 1.57 14.29 -5.08
N SER A 41 1.31 14.79 -3.87
CA SER A 41 2.13 14.50 -2.69
C SER A 41 2.03 13.02 -2.28
N ILE A 42 0.81 12.46 -2.32
CA ILE A 42 0.57 11.05 -1.98
C ILE A 42 1.25 10.12 -3.00
N LEU A 43 1.21 10.46 -4.29
CA LEU A 43 1.87 9.69 -5.34
C LEU A 43 3.38 9.57 -5.08
N ILE A 44 4.06 10.68 -4.80
CA ILE A 44 5.51 10.71 -4.51
C ILE A 44 5.85 9.84 -3.29
N GLU A 45 4.99 9.86 -2.27
CA GLU A 45 5.18 9.05 -1.07
C GLU A 45 5.01 7.56 -1.37
N ILE A 46 3.99 7.19 -2.15
CA ILE A 46 3.78 5.79 -2.57
C ILE A 46 4.93 5.30 -3.43
N GLU A 47 5.42 6.10 -4.38
CA GLU A 47 6.62 5.80 -5.16
C GLU A 47 7.85 5.58 -4.27
N THR A 48 7.95 6.31 -3.16
CA THR A 48 9.01 6.10 -2.16
C THR A 48 8.88 4.74 -1.51
N PHE A 49 7.67 4.28 -1.18
CA PHE A 49 7.46 2.92 -0.67
C PHE A 49 7.81 1.86 -1.71
N TYR A 50 7.52 2.08 -3.00
CA TYR A 50 7.95 1.20 -4.09
C TYR A 50 9.47 1.12 -4.26
N ARG A 51 10.23 2.15 -3.85
CA ARG A 51 11.70 2.12 -3.81
C ARG A 51 12.26 1.37 -2.61
N LEU A 52 11.52 1.35 -1.49
CA LEU A 52 11.98 0.78 -0.22
C LEU A 52 11.62 -0.69 -0.04
N GLN A 53 10.56 -1.18 -0.69
CA GLN A 53 10.04 -2.53 -0.51
C GLN A 53 9.71 -3.20 -1.85
N SER A 54 9.59 -4.53 -1.86
CA SER A 54 9.25 -5.27 -3.08
C SER A 54 7.91 -4.80 -3.69
N ARG A 55 7.87 -4.65 -5.02
CA ARG A 55 6.66 -4.26 -5.76
C ARG A 55 5.48 -5.19 -5.46
N ALA A 56 5.74 -6.49 -5.34
CA ALA A 56 4.72 -7.49 -5.03
C ALA A 56 4.06 -7.25 -3.66
N SER A 57 4.85 -6.88 -2.64
CA SER A 57 4.33 -6.57 -1.30
C SER A 57 3.49 -5.30 -1.31
N ILE A 58 3.97 -4.23 -1.95
CA ILE A 58 3.23 -2.96 -2.08
C ILE A 58 1.91 -3.17 -2.84
N ASN A 59 1.95 -3.84 -3.99
CA ASN A 59 0.76 -4.13 -4.80
C ASN A 59 -0.27 -4.96 -4.01
N SER A 60 0.19 -5.96 -3.27
CA SER A 60 -0.69 -6.79 -2.43
C SER A 60 -1.34 -5.96 -1.31
N CYS A 61 -0.58 -5.07 -0.66
CA CYS A 61 -1.12 -4.15 0.34
C CYS A 61 -2.12 -3.17 -0.26
N LEU A 62 -1.80 -2.53 -1.38
CA LEU A 62 -2.71 -1.60 -2.06
C LEU A 62 -4.00 -2.31 -2.47
N TYR A 63 -3.90 -3.49 -3.07
CA TYR A 63 -5.07 -4.30 -3.42
C TYR A 63 -5.97 -4.57 -2.22
N GLN A 64 -5.41 -5.02 -1.10
CA GLN A 64 -6.18 -5.24 0.14
C GLN A 64 -6.85 -3.96 0.62
N LEU A 65 -6.14 -2.82 0.61
CA LEU A 65 -6.68 -1.55 1.07
C LEU A 65 -7.80 -1.03 0.16
N TYR A 66 -7.66 -1.14 -1.16
CA TYR A 66 -8.72 -0.78 -2.11
C TYR A 66 -9.93 -1.71 -1.98
N HIS A 67 -9.70 -3.01 -1.77
CA HIS A 67 -10.78 -3.96 -1.52
C HIS A 67 -11.55 -3.57 -0.25
N ASP A 68 -10.84 -3.27 0.84
CA ASP A 68 -11.46 -2.90 2.11
C ASP A 68 -12.14 -1.52 2.06
N SER A 69 -11.61 -0.55 1.30
CA SER A 69 -12.17 0.80 1.23
C SER A 69 -13.31 0.95 0.23
N LEU A 70 -13.20 0.33 -0.95
CA LEU A 70 -14.17 0.48 -2.04
C LEU A 70 -15.21 -0.64 -2.08
N LEU A 71 -14.83 -1.86 -1.71
CA LEU A 71 -15.70 -3.04 -1.84
C LEU A 71 -16.33 -3.48 -0.50
N SER A 72 -15.98 -2.83 0.61
CA SER A 72 -16.66 -3.08 1.88
C SER A 72 -18.11 -2.60 1.85
N SER A 73 -19.01 -3.45 2.34
CA SER A 73 -20.47 -3.34 2.24
C SER A 73 -21.09 -2.08 2.86
N ILE A 74 -20.30 -1.25 3.53
CA ILE A 74 -20.71 -0.01 4.22
C ILE A 74 -20.26 1.26 3.47
N SER A 75 -19.56 1.14 2.35
CA SER A 75 -18.86 2.29 1.77
C SER A 75 -19.81 3.30 1.09
N LEU A 76 -20.18 4.36 1.82
CA LEU A 76 -20.67 5.64 1.26
C LEU A 76 -19.50 6.41 0.64
N VAL A 77 -18.81 5.81 -0.34
CA VAL A 77 -17.79 6.52 -1.13
C VAL A 77 -18.55 7.48 -2.05
N GLY A 78 -18.41 8.78 -1.81
CA GLY A 78 -18.92 9.79 -2.74
C GLY A 78 -18.24 9.66 -4.11
N GLU A 79 -18.95 10.03 -5.18
CA GLU A 79 -18.46 9.88 -6.57
C GLU A 79 -17.07 10.49 -6.79
N SER A 80 -16.78 11.63 -6.15
CA SER A 80 -15.46 12.28 -6.19
C SER A 80 -14.35 11.40 -5.59
N LEU A 81 -14.62 10.72 -4.48
CA LEU A 81 -13.63 9.88 -3.80
C LEU A 81 -13.25 8.66 -4.66
N LEU A 82 -14.22 8.05 -5.34
CA LEU A 82 -13.96 6.95 -6.28
C LEU A 82 -13.06 7.42 -7.45
N SER A 83 -13.36 8.60 -8.00
CA SER A 83 -12.59 9.17 -9.12
C SER A 83 -11.13 9.46 -8.76
N GLU A 84 -10.88 9.92 -7.53
CA GLU A 84 -9.54 10.19 -7.01
C GLU A 84 -8.73 8.89 -6.82
N HIS A 85 -9.38 7.85 -6.27
CA HIS A 85 -8.78 6.52 -6.11
C HIS A 85 -8.41 5.89 -7.47
N ALA A 86 -9.28 6.03 -8.47
CA ALA A 86 -9.03 5.56 -9.83
C ALA A 86 -7.88 6.32 -10.50
N LEU A 87 -7.84 7.64 -10.38
CA LEU A 87 -6.76 8.46 -10.93
C LEU A 87 -5.40 8.09 -10.33
N LEU A 88 -5.33 7.90 -9.00
CA LEU A 88 -4.11 7.46 -8.34
C LEU A 88 -3.62 6.10 -8.86
N ALA A 89 -4.53 5.14 -9.06
CA ALA A 89 -4.20 3.83 -9.61
C ALA A 89 -3.65 3.92 -11.04
N CYS A 90 -4.25 4.76 -11.90
CA CYS A 90 -3.76 5.00 -13.26
C CYS A 90 -2.36 5.62 -13.26
N LEU A 91 -2.10 6.62 -12.41
CA LEU A 91 -0.79 7.27 -12.32
C LEU A 91 0.29 6.32 -11.80
N LEU A 92 -0.02 5.50 -10.80
CA LEU A 92 0.90 4.48 -10.32
C LEU A 92 1.24 3.46 -11.41
N HIS A 93 0.25 3.00 -12.18
CA HIS A 93 0.49 2.10 -13.31
C HIS A 93 1.31 2.76 -14.44
N ALA A 94 1.18 4.07 -14.64
CA ALA A 94 1.96 4.78 -15.65
C ALA A 94 3.44 4.99 -15.25
N ASN A 95 3.72 5.12 -13.95
CA ASN A 95 5.04 5.46 -13.44
C ASN A 95 5.90 4.24 -13.03
N ILE A 96 5.33 3.05 -12.87
CA ILE A 96 5.97 1.86 -12.27
C ILE A 96 6.10 0.72 -13.28
#